data_AF-A0A7X8GWY4-F1
#
_entry.id   AF-A0A7X8GWY4-F1
#
_cell.length_a   1.000
_cell.length_b   1.000
_cell.length_c   1.000
_cell.angle_alpha   90.00
_cell.angle_beta   90.00
_cell.angle_gamma   90.00
#
_symmetry.space_group_name_H-M   'P 1'
#
loop_
_entity.id
_entity.type
_entity.pdbx_description
1 polymer ?
#
loop_
_entity_poly.entity_id
_entity_poly.type
_entity_poly.pdbx_seq_one_letter_code
_entity_poly.pdbx_strand_id
1 'polypeptide(L)'
;MKRFTEKLLTVLEKLNPEVFRKIKTSMTSRLFQGFSWNMLSLVILAANGFLMNALIVATRGEEALGVFNQVYAIYLIFSQVVVFGLHHSVLRLISMHDKDRDYCSEITISALILIALISIPATILSMLLIKPISNFLDSPDVIAGLFYTLPSLFFFSINKVLINVLNGLDEMKTFSFFRSLRYVLLPVIILIIIVLKLDSRYISL
;
A
#
# COMPACT_ATOMS: atom_id res chain seq x y z
N MET A 1 20.71 0.59 16.93
CA MET A 1 19.48 0.12 17.60
C MET A 1 19.76 -0.95 18.65
N LYS A 2 20.31 -2.14 18.30
CA LYS A 2 20.63 -3.25 19.26
C LYS A 2 21.35 -2.82 20.56
N ARG A 3 22.39 -1.99 20.45
CA ARG A 3 23.21 -1.54 21.61
C ARG A 3 22.47 -0.65 22.61
N PHE A 4 21.44 0.07 22.16
CA PHE A 4 20.59 0.91 23.02
C PHE A 4 19.53 0.06 23.71
N THR A 5 18.94 -0.88 22.97
CA THR A 5 17.98 -1.86 23.51
C THR A 5 18.63 -2.73 24.58
N GLU A 6 19.87 -3.19 24.39
CA GLU A 6 20.62 -3.99 25.38
C GLU A 6 20.93 -3.22 26.66
N LYS A 7 21.33 -1.93 26.57
CA LYS A 7 21.54 -1.07 27.74
C LYS A 7 20.24 -0.79 28.49
N LEU A 8 19.14 -0.53 27.78
CA LEU A 8 17.84 -0.30 28.39
C LEU A 8 17.32 -1.56 29.09
N LEU A 9 17.49 -2.72 28.45
CA LEU A 9 17.11 -4.02 28.98
C LEU A 9 17.89 -4.38 30.25
N THR A 10 19.20 -4.14 30.28
CA THR A 10 20.02 -4.40 31.48
C THR A 10 19.71 -3.46 32.64
N VAL A 11 19.31 -2.21 32.37
CA VAL A 11 18.84 -1.28 33.40
C VAL A 11 17.47 -1.71 33.95
N LEU A 12 16.55 -2.13 33.09
CA LEU A 12 15.22 -2.62 33.49
C LEU A 12 15.29 -3.95 34.26
N GLU A 13 16.21 -4.85 33.91
CA GLU A 13 16.46 -6.10 34.62
C GLU A 13 16.91 -5.86 36.07
N LYS A 14 17.77 -4.84 36.29
CA LYS A 14 18.24 -4.45 37.62
C LYS A 14 17.18 -3.73 38.46
N LEU A 15 16.28 -2.96 37.83
CA LEU A 15 15.28 -2.17 38.55
C LEU A 15 14.03 -2.97 38.93
N ASN A 16 13.54 -3.83 38.03
CA ASN A 16 12.36 -4.65 38.30
C ASN A 16 12.34 -5.91 37.41
N PRO A 17 12.78 -7.07 37.92
CA PRO A 17 12.91 -8.30 37.13
C PRO A 17 11.57 -8.88 36.65
N GLU A 18 10.47 -8.65 37.37
CA GLU A 18 9.11 -9.01 36.96
C GLU A 18 8.67 -8.21 35.71
N VAL A 19 8.92 -6.90 35.73
CA VAL A 19 8.63 -6.00 34.60
C VAL A 19 9.53 -6.31 33.41
N PHE A 20 10.83 -6.55 33.65
CA PHE A 20 11.75 -6.98 32.61
C PHE A 20 11.30 -8.30 31.95
N ARG A 21 10.86 -9.29 32.75
CA ARG A 21 10.35 -10.55 32.23
C ARG A 21 9.11 -10.33 31.36
N LYS A 22 8.13 -9.51 31.81
CA LYS A 22 6.94 -9.13 31.01
C LYS A 22 7.28 -8.38 29.73
N ILE A 23 8.22 -7.44 29.78
CA ILE A 23 8.68 -6.68 28.60
C ILE A 23 9.40 -7.60 27.61
N LYS A 24 10.28 -8.49 28.10
CA LYS A 24 11.01 -9.43 27.27
C LYS A 24 10.06 -10.44 26.59
N THR A 25 9.11 -11.02 27.32
CA THR A 25 8.09 -11.89 26.73
C THR A 25 7.19 -11.15 25.73
N SER A 26 6.80 -9.90 26.04
CA SER A 26 6.05 -9.05 25.12
C SER A 26 6.83 -8.74 23.84
N MET A 27 8.12 -8.40 23.92
CA MET A 27 8.97 -8.14 22.75
C MET A 27 9.23 -9.38 21.89
N THR A 28 9.26 -10.57 22.49
CA THR A 28 9.34 -11.84 21.74
C THR A 28 7.99 -12.33 21.21
N SER A 29 6.88 -11.69 21.60
CA SER A 29 5.56 -12.08 21.11
C SER A 29 5.44 -11.84 19.60
N ARG A 30 4.70 -12.72 18.92
CA ARG A 30 4.42 -12.58 17.47
C ARG A 30 3.81 -11.21 17.14
N LEU A 31 2.96 -10.69 18.05
CA LEU A 31 2.34 -9.37 17.94
C LEU A 31 3.37 -8.24 17.89
N PHE A 32 4.36 -8.21 18.79
CA PHE A 32 5.36 -7.14 18.80
C PHE A 32 6.28 -7.20 17.58
N GLN A 33 6.61 -8.41 17.12
CA GLN A 33 7.38 -8.60 15.89
C GLN A 33 6.58 -8.10 14.67
N GLY A 34 5.31 -8.49 14.54
CA GLY A 34 4.41 -8.02 13.48
C GLY A 34 4.23 -6.50 13.48
N PHE A 35 4.04 -5.91 14.67
CA PHE A 35 3.96 -4.45 14.83
C PHE A 35 5.25 -3.75 14.36
N SER A 36 6.42 -4.26 14.72
CA SER A 36 7.71 -3.67 14.35
C SER A 36 7.93 -3.69 12.82
N TRP A 37 7.59 -4.79 12.15
CA TRP A 37 7.65 -4.88 10.69
C TRP A 37 6.69 -3.93 10.00
N ASN A 38 5.47 -3.80 10.52
CA ASN A 38 4.50 -2.84 10.02
C ASN A 38 4.99 -1.39 10.17
N MET A 39 5.56 -1.04 11.34
CA MET A 39 6.12 0.28 11.58
C MET A 39 7.27 0.61 10.63
N LEU A 40 8.17 -0.36 10.39
CA LEU A 40 9.25 -0.19 9.42
C LEU A 40 8.71 0.10 8.01
N SER A 41 7.69 -0.66 7.57
CA SER A 41 7.07 -0.42 6.26
C SER A 41 6.40 0.96 6.17
N LEU A 42 5.85 1.48 7.28
CA LEU A 42 5.25 2.81 7.34
C LEU A 42 6.31 3.91 7.20
N VAL A 43 7.48 3.75 7.83
CA VAL A 43 8.60 4.68 7.68
C VAL A 43 9.10 4.70 6.23
N ILE A 44 9.24 3.54 5.60
CA ILE A 44 9.63 3.43 4.19
C ILE A 44 8.61 4.15 3.29
N LEU A 45 7.31 3.92 3.53
CA LEU A 45 6.23 4.61 2.83
C LEU A 45 6.33 6.14 2.98
N ALA A 46 6.53 6.64 4.19
CA ALA A 46 6.62 8.07 4.45
C ALA A 46 7.83 8.69 3.75
N ALA A 47 9.01 8.07 3.89
CA ALA A 47 10.23 8.50 3.21
C ALA A 47 10.05 8.53 1.69
N ASN A 48 9.35 7.53 1.14
CA ASN A 48 9.05 7.47 -0.28
C ASN A 48 8.16 8.63 -0.75
N GLY A 49 7.11 8.96 0.00
CA GLY A 49 6.24 10.09 -0.35
C GLY A 49 7.00 11.42 -0.43
N PHE A 50 7.91 11.66 0.52
CA PHE A 50 8.78 12.84 0.48
C PHE A 50 9.72 12.83 -0.73
N LEU A 51 10.40 11.70 -0.97
CA LEU A 51 11.32 11.54 -2.10
C LEU A 51 10.64 11.81 -3.44
N MET A 52 9.45 11.26 -3.62
CA MET A 52 8.65 11.40 -4.83
C MET A 52 8.26 12.85 -5.12
N ASN A 53 7.74 13.55 -4.12
CA ASN A 53 7.38 14.96 -4.24
C ASN A 53 8.60 15.82 -4.61
N ALA A 54 9.74 15.59 -3.94
CA ALA A 54 10.97 16.31 -4.21
C ALA A 54 11.51 16.04 -5.63
N LEU A 55 11.48 14.78 -6.08
CA LEU A 55 11.94 14.37 -7.40
C LEU A 55 11.13 15.00 -8.52
N ILE A 56 9.79 15.03 -8.39
CA ILE A 56 8.90 15.61 -9.41
C ILE A 56 9.14 17.11 -9.53
N VAL A 57 9.18 17.84 -8.41
CA VAL A 57 9.44 19.29 -8.42
C VAL A 57 10.80 19.60 -9.02
N ALA A 58 11.85 18.88 -8.59
CA ALA A 58 13.21 19.12 -9.07
C ALA A 58 13.40 18.83 -10.56
N THR A 59 12.62 17.93 -11.16
CA THR A 59 12.80 17.51 -12.55
C THR A 59 11.79 18.12 -13.53
N ARG A 60 10.58 18.48 -13.06
CA ARG A 60 9.45 18.88 -13.92
C ARG A 60 8.71 20.13 -13.43
N GLY A 61 9.08 20.68 -12.27
CA GLY A 61 8.47 21.90 -11.72
C GLY A 61 7.18 21.66 -10.95
N GLU A 62 6.64 22.76 -10.41
CA GLU A 62 5.50 22.77 -9.48
C GLU A 62 4.17 22.43 -10.16
N GLU A 63 3.99 22.84 -11.42
CA GLU A 63 2.79 22.55 -12.21
C GLU A 63 2.60 21.04 -12.43
N ALA A 64 3.67 20.33 -12.79
CA ALA A 64 3.66 18.88 -12.93
C ALA A 64 3.36 18.17 -11.61
N LEU A 65 3.87 18.69 -10.47
CA LEU A 65 3.54 18.17 -9.15
C LEU A 65 2.05 18.35 -8.83
N GLY A 66 1.46 19.48 -9.22
CA GLY A 66 0.02 19.76 -9.08
C GLY A 66 -0.84 18.71 -9.80
N VAL A 67 -0.56 18.46 -11.09
CA VAL A 67 -1.27 17.45 -11.89
C VAL A 67 -1.08 16.05 -11.30
N PHE A 68 0.14 15.69 -10.91
CA PHE A 68 0.42 14.40 -10.26
C PHE A 68 -0.42 14.20 -8.99
N ASN A 69 -0.48 15.20 -8.11
CA ASN A 69 -1.24 15.11 -6.87
C ASN A 69 -2.75 15.00 -7.11
N GLN A 70 -3.28 15.69 -8.12
CA GLN A 70 -4.69 15.56 -8.53
C GLN A 70 -4.99 14.13 -9.00
N VAL A 71 -4.19 13.61 -9.94
CA VAL A 71 -4.33 12.23 -10.45
C VAL A 71 -4.22 11.23 -9.31
N TYR A 72 -3.24 11.40 -8.42
CA TYR A 72 -3.03 10.52 -7.27
C TYR A 72 -4.21 10.54 -6.29
N ALA A 73 -4.76 11.71 -5.97
CA ALA A 73 -5.91 11.84 -5.08
C ALA A 73 -7.15 11.15 -5.65
N ILE A 74 -7.44 11.38 -6.94
CA ILE A 74 -8.57 10.75 -7.65
C ILE A 74 -8.38 9.22 -7.70
N TYR A 75 -7.16 8.78 -8.02
CA TYR A 75 -6.80 7.36 -8.01
C TYR A 75 -7.05 6.74 -6.63
N LEU A 76 -6.64 7.41 -5.54
CA LEU A 76 -6.87 6.91 -4.18
C LEU A 76 -8.36 6.76 -3.86
N ILE A 77 -9.20 7.69 -4.28
CA ILE A 77 -10.66 7.61 -4.07
C ILE A 77 -11.23 6.40 -4.81
N PHE A 78 -10.96 6.29 -6.12
CA PHE A 78 -11.44 5.15 -6.90
C PHE A 78 -10.90 3.82 -6.38
N SER A 79 -9.65 3.80 -5.90
CA SER A 79 -9.03 2.61 -5.31
C SER A 79 -9.83 2.06 -4.11
N GLN A 80 -10.53 2.91 -3.34
CA GLN A 80 -11.39 2.39 -2.27
C GLN A 80 -12.72 1.84 -2.81
N VAL A 81 -13.28 2.52 -3.80
CA VAL A 81 -14.54 2.14 -4.44
C VAL A 81 -14.42 0.76 -5.12
N VAL A 82 -13.36 0.54 -5.90
CA VAL A 82 -13.18 -0.72 -6.66
C VAL A 82 -12.97 -1.95 -5.76
N VAL A 83 -12.45 -1.76 -4.55
CA VAL A 83 -12.29 -2.88 -3.59
C VAL A 83 -13.53 -3.08 -2.72
N PHE A 84 -14.37 -2.06 -2.59
CA PHE A 84 -15.69 -2.13 -1.95
C PHE A 84 -15.68 -2.83 -0.58
N GLY A 85 -14.61 -2.63 0.20
CA GLY A 85 -14.44 -3.24 1.53
C GLY A 85 -14.18 -4.76 1.56
N LEU A 86 -14.20 -5.47 0.42
CA LEU A 86 -14.05 -6.94 0.37
C LEU A 86 -12.75 -7.43 1.03
N HIS A 87 -11.66 -6.70 0.84
CA HIS A 87 -10.38 -6.95 1.51
C HIS A 87 -10.46 -7.00 3.05
N HIS A 88 -11.34 -6.20 3.68
CA HIS A 88 -11.55 -6.25 5.13
C HIS A 88 -12.34 -7.50 5.56
N SER A 89 -13.32 -7.91 4.76
CA SER A 89 -14.05 -9.16 5.01
C SER A 89 -13.12 -10.37 4.93
N VAL A 90 -12.26 -10.41 3.92
CA VAL A 90 -11.24 -11.45 3.75
C VAL A 90 -10.28 -11.48 4.95
N LEU A 91 -9.72 -10.32 5.33
CA LEU A 91 -8.86 -10.20 6.50
C LEU A 91 -9.52 -10.79 7.75
N ARG A 92 -10.77 -10.39 8.02
CA ARG A 92 -11.51 -10.85 9.20
C ARG A 92 -11.72 -12.36 9.18
N LEU A 93 -12.27 -12.91 8.09
CA LEU A 93 -12.62 -14.33 7.99
C LEU A 93 -11.40 -15.23 8.13
N ILE A 94 -10.30 -14.86 7.47
CA ILE A 94 -9.03 -15.59 7.52
C ILE A 94 -8.39 -15.47 8.90
N SER A 95 -8.39 -14.29 9.52
CA SER A 95 -7.81 -14.13 10.87
C SER A 95 -8.52 -14.95 11.96
N MET A 96 -9.81 -15.26 11.77
CA MET A 96 -10.58 -16.10 12.70
C MET A 96 -10.35 -17.60 12.49
N HIS A 97 -9.85 -18.00 11.32
CA HIS A 97 -9.70 -19.40 10.91
C HIS A 97 -8.29 -19.68 10.37
N ASP A 98 -7.29 -18.96 10.87
CA ASP A 98 -5.90 -18.97 10.38
C ASP A 98 -5.24 -20.37 10.41
N LYS A 99 -5.77 -21.28 11.23
CA LYS A 99 -5.35 -22.68 11.35
C LYS A 99 -6.01 -23.63 10.35
N ASP A 100 -7.15 -23.26 9.78
CA ASP A 100 -7.86 -24.05 8.78
C ASP A 100 -7.48 -23.59 7.38
N ARG A 101 -6.51 -24.29 6.78
CA ARG A 101 -5.94 -23.91 5.48
C ARG A 101 -6.91 -24.15 4.33
N ASP A 102 -7.77 -25.15 4.43
CA ASP A 102 -8.76 -25.47 3.39
C ASP A 102 -9.82 -24.37 3.36
N TYR A 103 -10.34 -23.98 4.53
CA TYR A 103 -11.26 -22.85 4.65
C TYR A 103 -10.63 -21.53 4.17
N CYS A 104 -9.39 -21.24 4.56
CA CYS A 104 -8.68 -20.04 4.09
C CYS A 104 -8.49 -20.02 2.58
N SER A 105 -8.23 -21.18 1.96
CA SER A 105 -8.12 -21.33 0.51
C SER A 105 -9.45 -21.04 -0.18
N GLU A 106 -10.55 -21.61 0.33
CA GLU A 106 -11.90 -21.38 -0.18
C GLU A 106 -12.30 -19.90 -0.13
N ILE A 107 -12.04 -19.23 1.00
CA ILE A 107 -12.27 -17.78 1.16
C ILE A 107 -11.42 -16.98 0.17
N THR A 108 -10.15 -17.35 -0.01
CA THR A 108 -9.24 -16.66 -0.92
C THR A 108 -9.71 -16.76 -2.37
N ILE A 109 -10.04 -17.97 -2.84
CA ILE A 109 -10.51 -18.20 -4.21
C ILE A 109 -11.84 -17.47 -4.45
N SER A 110 -12.77 -17.59 -3.51
CA SER A 110 -14.08 -16.93 -3.58
C SER A 110 -13.93 -15.40 -3.65
N ALA A 111 -13.05 -14.84 -2.83
CA ALA A 111 -12.77 -13.41 -2.83
C ALA A 111 -12.08 -12.94 -4.12
N LEU A 112 -11.20 -13.75 -4.70
CA LEU A 112 -10.54 -13.43 -5.97
C LEU A 112 -11.52 -13.42 -7.16
N ILE A 113 -12.45 -14.38 -7.20
CA ILE A 113 -13.51 -14.39 -8.20
C ILE A 113 -14.42 -13.17 -8.02
N LEU A 114 -14.88 -12.93 -6.79
CA LEU A 114 -15.78 -11.82 -6.49
C LEU A 114 -15.14 -10.46 -6.75
N ILE A 115 -13.87 -10.26 -6.36
CA ILE A 115 -13.19 -8.98 -6.60
C ILE A 115 -12.96 -8.75 -8.09
N ALA A 116 -12.68 -9.78 -8.89
CA ALA A 116 -12.55 -9.64 -10.33
C ALA A 116 -13.88 -9.17 -10.95
N LEU A 117 -15.00 -9.78 -10.55
CA LEU A 117 -16.34 -9.41 -11.02
C LEU A 117 -16.76 -8.00 -10.63
N ILE A 118 -16.36 -7.51 -9.45
CA ILE A 118 -16.68 -6.15 -8.98
C ILE A 118 -15.73 -5.11 -9.61
N SER A 119 -14.43 -5.39 -9.64
CA SER A 119 -13.42 -4.39 -9.99
C SER A 119 -13.36 -4.09 -11.49
N ILE A 120 -13.70 -5.04 -12.38
CA ILE A 120 -13.78 -4.78 -13.82
C ILE A 120 -14.82 -3.69 -14.15
N PRO A 121 -16.12 -3.85 -13.82
CA PRO A 121 -17.12 -2.84 -14.12
C PRO A 121 -16.87 -1.53 -13.35
N ALA A 122 -16.38 -1.60 -12.11
CA ALA A 122 -16.03 -0.41 -11.34
C ALA A 122 -14.86 0.37 -11.98
N THR A 123 -13.86 -0.32 -12.56
CA THR A 123 -12.76 0.30 -13.30
C THR A 123 -13.28 0.96 -14.58
N ILE A 124 -14.11 0.28 -15.35
CA ILE A 124 -14.73 0.84 -16.58
C ILE A 124 -15.54 2.09 -16.23
N LEU A 125 -16.37 2.03 -15.19
CA LEU A 125 -17.16 3.18 -14.74
C LEU A 125 -16.26 4.34 -14.31
N SER A 126 -15.15 4.06 -13.62
CA SER A 126 -14.16 5.08 -13.24
C SER A 126 -13.55 5.76 -14.47
N MET A 127 -13.28 5.01 -15.56
CA MET A 127 -12.76 5.57 -16.80
C MET A 127 -13.76 6.50 -17.52
N LEU A 128 -15.07 6.21 -17.43
CA LEU A 128 -16.11 7.10 -17.98
C LEU A 128 -16.14 8.46 -17.26
N LEU A 129 -15.66 8.52 -16.02
CA LEU A 129 -15.63 9.74 -15.21
C LEU A 129 -14.39 10.63 -15.46
N ILE A 130 -13.43 10.22 -16.29
CA ILE A 130 -12.20 10.99 -16.55
C ILE A 130 -12.52 12.41 -17.05
N LYS A 131 -13.36 12.52 -18.09
CA LYS A 131 -13.72 13.81 -18.71
C LYS A 131 -14.48 14.74 -17.74
N PRO A 132 -15.57 14.30 -17.08
CA PRO A 132 -16.27 15.19 -16.14
C PRO A 132 -15.37 15.61 -14.97
N ILE A 133 -14.48 14.74 -14.49
CA ILE A 133 -13.53 15.10 -13.43
C ILE A 133 -12.52 16.13 -13.92
N SER A 134 -11.92 15.94 -15.10
CA SER A 134 -10.96 16.90 -15.66
C SER A 134 -11.59 18.27 -15.90
N ASN A 135 -12.82 18.31 -16.42
CA ASN A 135 -13.56 19.56 -16.62
C ASN A 135 -13.89 20.25 -15.28
N PHE A 136 -14.23 19.47 -14.25
CA PHE A 136 -14.51 20.03 -12.92
C PHE A 136 -13.25 20.60 -12.25
N LEU A 137 -12.07 20.06 -12.57
CA LEU A 137 -10.78 20.49 -12.02
C LEU A 137 -10.09 21.57 -12.87
N ASP A 138 -10.69 21.97 -14.00
CA ASP A 138 -10.09 22.86 -15.01
C ASP A 138 -8.65 22.47 -15.39
N SER A 139 -8.36 21.16 -15.42
CA SER A 139 -7.03 20.62 -15.67
C SER A 139 -7.06 19.55 -16.77
N PRO A 140 -6.76 19.94 -18.03
CA PRO A 140 -6.75 19.01 -19.16
C PRO A 140 -5.69 17.90 -19.03
N ASP A 141 -4.56 18.18 -18.40
CA ASP A 141 -3.44 17.24 -18.26
C ASP A 141 -3.78 16.04 -17.35
N VAL A 142 -4.75 16.20 -16.46
CA VAL A 142 -5.28 15.11 -15.62
C VAL A 142 -5.91 14.00 -16.45
N ILE A 143 -6.44 14.29 -17.64
CA ILE A 143 -7.03 13.28 -18.53
C ILE A 143 -6.00 12.21 -18.88
N ALA A 144 -4.81 12.63 -19.31
CA ALA A 144 -3.75 11.71 -19.69
C ALA A 144 -3.33 10.85 -18.49
N GLY A 145 -3.13 11.48 -17.33
CA GLY A 145 -2.72 10.76 -16.13
C GLY A 145 -3.76 9.76 -15.61
N LEU A 146 -5.03 10.12 -15.63
CA LEU A 146 -6.10 9.19 -15.25
C LEU A 146 -6.27 8.07 -16.28
N PHE A 147 -6.14 8.38 -17.58
CA PHE A 147 -6.26 7.38 -18.63
C PHE A 147 -5.21 6.27 -18.49
N TYR A 148 -3.98 6.61 -18.10
CA TYR A 148 -2.93 5.62 -17.87
C TYR A 148 -3.03 4.92 -16.51
N THR A 149 -3.51 5.59 -15.46
CA THR A 149 -3.53 5.03 -14.10
C THR A 149 -4.77 4.20 -13.79
N LEU A 150 -5.95 4.60 -14.24
CA LEU A 150 -7.21 3.94 -13.86
C LEU A 150 -7.29 2.47 -14.29
N PRO A 151 -6.76 2.02 -15.45
CA PRO A 151 -6.72 0.60 -15.79
C PRO A 151 -6.00 -0.27 -14.73
N SER A 152 -5.07 0.31 -13.96
CA SER A 152 -4.38 -0.41 -12.88
C SER A 152 -5.28 -0.72 -11.68
N LEU A 153 -6.46 -0.11 -11.57
CA LEU A 153 -7.40 -0.32 -10.45
C LEU A 153 -7.86 -1.77 -10.32
N PHE A 154 -8.02 -2.47 -11.45
CA PHE A 154 -8.31 -3.90 -11.48
C PHE A 154 -7.22 -4.71 -10.76
N PHE A 155 -5.96 -4.54 -11.17
CA PHE A 155 -4.82 -5.23 -10.57
C PHE A 155 -4.59 -4.81 -9.12
N PHE A 156 -4.78 -3.52 -8.82
CA PHE A 156 -4.74 -3.00 -7.46
C PHE A 156 -5.73 -3.72 -6.55
N SER A 157 -6.95 -3.97 -7.02
CA SER A 157 -8.01 -4.62 -6.24
C SER A 157 -7.65 -6.04 -5.87
N ILE A 158 -7.16 -6.83 -6.83
CA ILE A 158 -6.68 -8.19 -6.62
C ILE A 158 -5.51 -8.19 -5.64
N ASN A 159 -4.51 -7.32 -5.87
CA ASN A 159 -3.34 -7.21 -5.01
C ASN A 159 -3.73 -6.87 -3.57
N LYS A 160 -4.68 -5.95 -3.37
CA LYS A 160 -5.16 -5.56 -2.05
C LYS A 160 -5.87 -6.70 -1.32
N VAL A 161 -6.62 -7.54 -2.02
CA VAL A 161 -7.21 -8.77 -1.44
C VAL A 161 -6.11 -9.74 -1.01
N LEU A 162 -5.15 -10.06 -1.88
CA LEU A 162 -4.06 -10.99 -1.55
C LEU A 162 -3.20 -10.51 -0.38
N ILE A 163 -2.90 -9.22 -0.33
CA ILE A 163 -2.19 -8.62 0.80
C ILE A 163 -2.99 -8.79 2.10
N ASN A 164 -4.32 -8.66 2.08
CA ASN A 164 -5.15 -8.86 3.27
C ASN A 164 -5.32 -10.35 3.65
N VAL A 165 -5.20 -11.28 2.70
CA VAL A 165 -5.06 -12.72 2.98
C VAL A 165 -3.79 -12.98 3.80
N LEU A 166 -2.65 -12.48 3.34
CA LEU A 166 -1.36 -12.63 4.05
C LEU A 166 -1.39 -11.98 5.43
N ASN A 167 -2.06 -10.83 5.54
CA ASN A 167 -2.28 -10.15 6.82
C ASN A 167 -3.11 -11.00 7.79
N GLY A 168 -4.20 -11.62 7.30
CA GLY A 168 -5.05 -12.50 8.10
C GLY A 168 -4.34 -13.76 8.58
N LEU A 169 -3.39 -14.29 7.80
CA LEU A 169 -2.60 -15.48 8.15
C LEU A 169 -1.45 -15.21 9.13
N ASP A 170 -1.29 -13.98 9.62
CA ASP A 170 -0.14 -13.54 10.44
C ASP A 170 1.24 -13.77 9.78
N GLU A 171 1.28 -13.84 8.45
CA GLU A 171 2.51 -13.98 7.65
C GLU A 171 3.20 -12.61 7.50
N MET A 172 3.44 -11.93 8.62
CA MET A 172 3.82 -10.51 8.71
C MET A 172 5.11 -10.17 7.95
N LYS A 173 6.03 -11.13 7.80
CA LYS A 173 7.26 -10.96 7.01
C LYS A 173 6.93 -10.82 5.51
N THR A 174 6.17 -11.78 4.98
CA THR A 174 5.75 -11.83 3.58
C THR A 174 4.82 -10.66 3.26
N PHE A 175 3.86 -10.36 4.15
CA PHE A 175 3.01 -9.18 4.08
C PHE A 175 3.81 -7.88 3.98
N SER A 176 4.77 -7.66 4.89
CA SER A 176 5.57 -6.43 4.94
C SER A 176 6.49 -6.30 3.72
N PHE A 177 7.03 -7.42 3.22
CA PHE A 177 7.83 -7.45 2.00
C PHE A 177 7.02 -6.99 0.78
N PHE A 178 5.88 -7.62 0.51
CA PHE A 178 5.03 -7.24 -0.63
C PHE A 178 4.48 -5.83 -0.52
N ARG A 179 4.13 -5.40 0.71
CA ARG A 179 3.71 -4.01 0.96
C ARG A 179 4.83 -3.02 0.64
N SER A 180 6.07 -3.33 1.01
CA SER A 180 7.23 -2.47 0.79
C SER A 180 7.68 -2.45 -0.68
N LEU A 181 7.50 -3.57 -1.40
CA LEU A 181 7.88 -3.69 -2.80
C LEU A 181 7.22 -2.62 -3.68
N ARG A 182 5.94 -2.31 -3.45
CA ARG A 182 5.25 -1.21 -4.16
C ARG A 182 5.95 0.13 -3.98
N TYR A 183 6.41 0.43 -2.77
CA TYR A 183 7.07 1.69 -2.45
C TYR A 183 8.49 1.80 -2.99
N VAL A 184 9.13 0.66 -3.31
CA VAL A 184 10.43 0.64 -3.99
C VAL A 184 10.26 0.71 -5.51
N LEU A 185 9.27 0.01 -6.07
CA LEU A 185 9.07 -0.05 -7.51
C LEU A 185 8.60 1.28 -8.12
N LEU A 186 7.71 2.02 -7.44
CA LEU A 186 7.19 3.29 -7.96
C LEU A 186 8.30 4.33 -8.24
N PRO A 187 9.23 4.62 -7.31
CA PRO A 187 10.35 5.52 -7.58
C PRO A 187 11.27 5.03 -8.68
N VAL A 188 11.51 3.71 -8.75
CA VAL A 188 12.36 3.11 -9.78
C VAL A 188 11.74 3.31 -11.17
N ILE A 189 10.44 3.10 -11.31
CA ILE A 189 9.71 3.32 -12.57
C ILE A 189 9.79 4.80 -12.97
N ILE A 190 9.58 5.72 -12.03
CA ILE A 190 9.66 7.16 -12.33
C ILE A 190 11.09 7.58 -12.68
N LEU A 191 12.10 7.05 -11.98
CA LEU A 191 13.49 7.29 -12.33
C LEU A 191 13.81 6.81 -13.74
N ILE A 192 13.30 5.63 -14.14
CA ILE A 192 13.43 5.10 -15.50
C ILE A 192 12.77 6.05 -16.52
N ILE A 193 11.53 6.51 -16.25
CA ILE A 193 10.81 7.46 -17.12
C ILE A 193 11.59 8.77 -17.29
N ILE A 194 12.18 9.27 -16.20
CA ILE A 194 13.03 10.48 -16.22
C ILE A 194 14.29 10.24 -17.06
N VAL A 195 15.01 9.14 -16.84
CA VAL A 195 16.23 8.79 -17.57
C VAL A 195 15.95 8.59 -19.07
N LEU A 196 14.82 7.98 -19.41
CA LEU A 196 14.39 7.76 -20.80
C LEU A 196 13.79 9.02 -21.47
N LYS A 197 13.76 10.17 -20.77
CA LYS A 197 13.20 11.44 -21.25
C LYS A 197 11.79 11.33 -21.85
N LEU A 198 10.98 10.42 -21.30
CA LEU A 198 9.59 10.28 -21.72
C LEU A 198 8.80 11.54 -21.32
N ASP A 199 7.77 11.85 -22.10
CA ASP A 199 6.90 13.02 -21.93
C ASP A 199 6.35 13.11 -20.48
N SER A 200 6.18 14.33 -19.96
CA SER A 200 5.68 14.59 -18.59
C SER A 200 4.34 13.90 -18.31
N ARG A 201 3.54 13.65 -19.36
CA ARG A 201 2.26 12.94 -19.30
C ARG A 201 2.35 11.49 -18.79
N TYR A 202 3.54 10.89 -18.78
CA TYR A 202 3.75 9.52 -18.30
C TYR A 202 4.15 9.43 -16.81
N ILE A 203 4.40 10.55 -16.13
CA ILE A 203 4.91 10.53 -14.73
C ILE A 203 3.86 10.09 -13.73
N SER A 204 2.59 10.25 -14.09
CA SER A 204 1.48 9.82 -13.26
C SER A 204 1.30 8.31 -13.17
N LEU A 205 2.04 7.49 -13.95
CA LEU A 205 1.98 6.02 -13.92
C LEU A 205 2.40 5.40 -12.57
#